data_AF-A0A932RKC9-F1
#
_entry.id   AF-A0A932RKC9-F1
#
_cell.length_a   1.000
_cell.length_b   1.000
_cell.length_c   1.000
_cell.angle_alpha   90.00
_cell.angle_beta   90.00
_cell.angle_gamma   90.00
#
_symmetry.space_group_name_H-M   'P 1'
#
loop_
_entity.id
_entity.type
_entity.pdbx_description
1 polymer ?
#
loop_
_entity_poly.entity_id
_entity_poly.type
_entity_poly.pdbx_seq_one_letter_code
_entity_poly.pdbx_strand_id
1 'polypeptide(L)'
;MVAVCGGIPGDLEQKAYRPTEAEILHIAAERDEFYPPERARQFKTRLAPYAANLEFRMYKTAHIFPRRSLSYINQWLLARLGAADGPTATGGGQQRRTAR
;
A
#
# COMPACT_ATOMS: atom_id res chain seq x y z
N MET A 1 -3.59 0.83 10.12
CA MET A 1 -2.49 -0.18 10.22
C MET A 1 -1.76 -0.23 8.88
N VAL A 2 -0.44 -0.42 8.85
CA VAL A 2 0.34 -0.44 7.59
C VAL A 2 1.15 -1.72 7.47
N ALA A 3 1.29 -2.24 6.25
CA ALA A 3 2.11 -3.42 5.95
C ALA A 3 2.94 -3.23 4.68
N VAL A 4 4.20 -3.71 4.71
CA VAL A 4 5.08 -3.78 3.54
C VAL A 4 5.45 -5.23 3.33
N CYS A 5 5.20 -5.78 2.13
CA CYS A 5 5.44 -7.20 1.84
C CYS A 5 6.03 -7.42 0.45
N GLY A 6 6.70 -8.55 0.26
CA GLY A 6 7.20 -9.01 -1.05
C GLY A 6 6.62 -10.36 -1.50
N GLY A 7 5.80 -10.99 -0.65
CA GLY A 7 5.10 -12.24 -0.92
C GLY A 7 3.78 -12.28 -0.17
N ILE A 8 2.92 -13.22 -0.56
CA ILE A 8 1.59 -13.40 0.01
C ILE A 8 1.38 -14.89 0.36
N PRO A 9 0.49 -15.21 1.31
CA PRO A 9 0.12 -16.60 1.57
C PRO A 9 -0.34 -17.31 0.30
N GLY A 10 0.13 -18.55 0.10
CA GLY A 10 -0.24 -19.36 -1.07
C GLY A 10 -1.73 -19.70 -1.07
N ASP A 11 -2.31 -19.80 0.12
CA ASP A 11 -3.68 -20.15 0.46
C ASP A 11 -4.55 -18.93 0.82
N LEU A 12 -4.18 -17.74 0.38
CA LEU A 12 -4.86 -16.48 0.75
C LEU A 12 -6.38 -16.51 0.54
N GLU A 13 -6.89 -17.21 -0.49
CA GLU A 13 -8.32 -17.34 -0.76
C GLU A 13 -9.08 -18.29 0.19
N GLN A 14 -8.41 -18.98 1.11
CA GLN A 14 -9.09 -19.83 2.09
C GLN A 14 -9.80 -19.02 3.18
N LYS A 15 -10.82 -19.61 3.82
CA LYS A 15 -11.70 -18.95 4.80
C LYS A 15 -11.01 -18.38 6.05
N ALA A 16 -9.73 -18.69 6.26
CA ALA A 16 -8.95 -18.20 7.39
C ALA A 16 -8.62 -16.70 7.30
N TYR A 17 -8.54 -16.15 6.09
CA TYR A 17 -8.16 -14.76 5.86
C TYR A 17 -9.40 -13.87 5.79
N ARG A 18 -9.34 -12.70 6.44
CA ARG A 18 -10.42 -11.70 6.46
C ARG A 18 -9.91 -10.36 5.94
N PRO A 19 -10.79 -9.54 5.34
CA PRO A 19 -10.46 -8.16 5.04
C PRO A 19 -9.98 -7.41 6.28
N THR A 20 -9.07 -6.46 6.07
CA THR A 20 -8.47 -5.66 7.12
C THR A 20 -8.51 -4.18 6.74
N GLU A 21 -8.48 -3.31 7.75
CA GLU A 21 -8.28 -1.87 7.59
C GLU A 21 -6.80 -1.52 7.31
N ALA A 22 -5.99 -2.49 6.88
CA ALA A 22 -4.57 -2.27 6.61
C ALA A 22 -4.36 -1.69 5.22
N GLU A 23 -3.50 -0.69 5.14
CA GLU A 23 -2.92 -0.27 3.87
C GLU A 23 -1.68 -1.11 3.59
N ILE A 24 -1.57 -1.63 2.38
CA ILE A 24 -0.51 -2.56 1.98
C ILE A 24 0.34 -1.94 0.87
N LEU A 25 1.65 -2.00 1.04
CA LEU A 25 2.63 -1.75 -0.02
C LEU A 25 3.29 -3.08 -0.41
N HIS A 26 2.95 -3.58 -1.59
CA HIS A 26 3.54 -4.79 -2.16
C HIS A 26 4.73 -4.42 -3.07
N ILE A 27 5.92 -4.91 -2.73
CA ILE A 27 7.18 -4.68 -3.44
C ILE A 27 7.63 -5.95 -4.14
N ALA A 28 7.77 -5.92 -5.45
CA ALA A 28 8.22 -7.06 -6.26
C ALA A 28 9.52 -6.77 -7.03
N ALA A 29 10.16 -7.85 -7.47
CA ALA A 29 11.36 -7.82 -8.29
C ALA A 29 11.04 -8.24 -9.74
N GLU A 30 11.55 -7.49 -10.73
CA GLU A 30 11.27 -7.73 -12.15
C GLU A 30 12.04 -8.94 -12.71
N ARG A 31 13.21 -9.26 -12.14
CA ARG A 31 14.06 -10.39 -12.55
C ARG A 31 14.06 -11.50 -11.50
N ASP A 32 12.98 -11.61 -10.76
CA ASP A 32 12.77 -12.65 -9.78
C ASP A 32 12.63 -14.01 -10.47
N GLU A 33 13.43 -14.98 -10.05
CA GLU A 33 13.43 -16.33 -10.63
C GLU A 33 12.28 -17.22 -10.10
N PHE A 34 11.72 -16.89 -8.93
CA PHE A 34 10.65 -17.65 -8.28
C PHE A 34 9.27 -17.06 -8.58
N TYR A 35 9.21 -15.73 -8.65
CA TYR A 35 7.99 -14.95 -8.83
C TYR A 35 8.11 -14.02 -10.03
N PRO A 36 8.01 -14.56 -11.26
CA PRO A 36 8.13 -13.73 -12.46
C PRO A 36 7.10 -12.59 -12.46
N PRO A 37 7.35 -11.49 -13.21
CA PRO A 37 6.53 -10.28 -13.17
C PRO A 37 5.03 -10.51 -13.33
N GLU A 38 4.64 -11.49 -14.16
CA GLU A 38 3.24 -11.86 -14.37
C GLU A 38 2.60 -12.42 -13.11
N ARG A 39 3.30 -13.30 -12.39
CA ARG A 39 2.87 -13.85 -11.10
C ARG A 39 2.84 -12.76 -10.02
N ALA A 40 3.86 -11.91 -9.95
CA ALA A 40 3.89 -10.80 -9.00
C ALA A 40 2.70 -9.83 -9.18
N ARG A 41 2.29 -9.57 -10.44
CA ARG A 41 1.09 -8.76 -10.72
C ARG A 41 -0.20 -9.45 -10.28
N GLN A 42 -0.30 -10.77 -10.39
CA GLN A 42 -1.45 -11.51 -9.88
C GLN A 42 -1.60 -11.38 -8.36
N PHE A 43 -0.49 -11.30 -7.61
CA PHE A 43 -0.53 -11.07 -6.17
C PHE A 43 -1.19 -9.74 -5.79
N LYS A 44 -1.02 -8.69 -6.61
CA LYS A 44 -1.76 -7.44 -6.43
C LYS A 44 -3.28 -7.70 -6.47
N THR A 45 -3.74 -8.43 -7.49
CA THR A 45 -5.17 -8.77 -7.63
C THR A 45 -5.67 -9.62 -6.47
N ARG A 46 -4.87 -10.59 -6.02
CA ARG A 46 -5.22 -11.47 -4.89
C ARG A 46 -5.24 -10.76 -3.54
N LEU A 47 -4.39 -9.76 -3.33
CA LEU A 47 -4.34 -8.96 -2.09
C LEU A 47 -5.45 -7.91 -1.99
N ALA A 48 -5.89 -7.36 -3.12
CA ALA A 48 -6.82 -6.23 -3.14
C ALA A 48 -8.09 -6.42 -2.27
N PRO A 49 -8.73 -7.61 -2.21
CA PRO A 49 -9.90 -7.82 -1.36
C PRO A 49 -9.63 -7.75 0.16
N TYR A 50 -8.37 -7.84 0.57
CA TYR A 50 -7.97 -7.94 1.99
C TYR A 50 -7.44 -6.63 2.58
N ALA A 51 -7.20 -5.62 1.74
CA ALA A 51 -6.58 -4.37 2.12
C ALA A 51 -7.55 -3.19 1.95
N ALA A 52 -7.48 -2.22 2.85
CA ALA A 52 -8.19 -0.94 2.69
C ALA A 52 -7.64 -0.15 1.49
N ASN A 53 -6.34 -0.25 1.26
CA ASN A 53 -5.65 0.31 0.11
C ASN A 53 -4.44 -0.56 -0.24
N LEU A 54 -4.13 -0.68 -1.53
CA LEU A 54 -3.03 -1.51 -2.01
C LEU A 54 -2.21 -0.76 -3.06
N GLU A 55 -0.96 -0.48 -2.70
CA GLU A 55 0.05 0.01 -3.63
C GLU A 55 0.97 -1.13 -4.07
N PHE A 56 1.35 -1.13 -5.35
CA PHE A 56 2.25 -2.12 -5.92
C PHE A 56 3.40 -1.43 -6.62
N ARG A 57 4.64 -1.83 -6.32
CA ARG A 57 5.84 -1.40 -7.04
C ARG A 57 6.73 -2.55 -7.40
N MET A 58 7.35 -2.44 -8.56
CA MET A 58 8.29 -3.43 -9.08
C MET A 58 9.63 -2.78 -9.40
N TYR A 59 10.72 -3.45 -9.06
CA TYR A 59 12.08 -2.95 -9.21
C TYR A 59 12.92 -3.89 -10.05
N LYS A 60 13.83 -3.33 -10.87
CA LYS A 60 14.77 -4.09 -11.72
C LYS A 60 15.89 -4.74 -10.89
N THR A 61 15.56 -5.81 -10.18
CA THR A 61 16.45 -6.62 -9.34
C THR A 61 16.09 -8.10 -9.45
N ALA A 62 17.00 -8.99 -9.00
CA ALA A 62 16.72 -10.42 -8.80
C ALA A 62 15.86 -10.63 -7.52
N HIS A 63 15.72 -11.86 -7.03
CA HIS A 63 15.01 -12.19 -5.78
C HIS A 63 15.75 -11.67 -4.52
N ILE A 64 15.92 -10.36 -4.43
CA ILE A 64 16.62 -9.64 -3.37
C ILE A 64 15.83 -8.37 -3.08
N PHE A 65 15.70 -8.04 -1.80
CA PHE A 65 15.04 -6.81 -1.37
C PHE A 65 15.68 -5.57 -2.02
N PRO A 66 14.93 -4.80 -2.83
CA PRO A 66 15.50 -3.70 -3.59
C PRO A 66 15.86 -2.53 -2.68
N ARG A 67 17.14 -2.27 -2.43
CA ARG A 67 17.59 -1.11 -1.62
C ARG A 67 17.04 0.24 -2.11
N ARG A 68 16.83 0.38 -3.42
CA ARG A 68 16.20 1.58 -4.03
C ARG A 68 14.74 1.79 -3.62
N SER A 69 14.07 0.78 -3.04
CA SER A 69 12.72 0.92 -2.52
C SER A 69 12.65 1.62 -1.16
N LEU A 70 13.76 1.67 -0.41
CA LEU A 70 13.77 2.20 0.96
C LEU A 70 13.29 3.64 1.04
N SER A 71 13.72 4.50 0.12
CA SER A 71 13.26 5.90 0.08
C SER A 71 11.76 6.01 -0.17
N TYR A 72 11.22 5.17 -1.06
CA TYR A 72 9.79 5.12 -1.34
C TYR A 72 9.00 4.58 -0.15
N ILE A 73 9.44 3.48 0.44
CA ILE A 73 8.82 2.87 1.63
C ILE A 73 8.78 3.90 2.77
N ASN A 74 9.88 4.62 3.00
CA ASN A 74 9.93 5.66 4.02
C ASN A 74 8.93 6.79 3.75
N GLN A 75 8.87 7.31 2.52
CA GLN A 75 7.88 8.33 2.15
C GLN A 75 6.44 7.82 2.31
N TRP A 76 6.19 6.58 1.89
CA TRP A 76 4.89 5.92 1.97
C TRP A 76 4.41 5.74 3.41
N LEU A 77 5.32 5.34 4.31
CA LEU A 77 5.06 5.22 5.76
C LEU A 77 4.81 6.59 6.39
N LEU A 78 5.65 7.59 6.12
CA LEU A 78 5.51 8.94 6.68
C LEU A 78 4.18 9.59 6.29
N ALA A 79 3.73 9.40 5.05
CA ALA A 79 2.43 9.89 4.60
C ALA A 79 1.26 9.32 5.42
N ARG A 80 1.39 8.08 5.92
CA ARG A 80 0.35 7.37 6.67
C ARG A 80 0.42 7.62 8.17
N LEU A 81 1.63 7.84 8.69
CA LEU A 81 1.83 8.32 10.06
C LEU A 81 1.33 9.77 10.21
N GLY A 82 1.58 10.63 9.22
CA GLY A 82 1.09 12.02 9.21
C GLY A 82 -0.42 12.16 8.94
N ALA A 83 -1.07 11.14 8.39
CA ALA A 83 -2.53 11.11 8.22
C ALA A 83 -3.29 10.71 9.49
N ALA A 84 -2.59 10.19 10.51
CA ALA A 84 -3.20 9.72 11.76
C ALA A 84 -3.60 10.86 12.72
N ASP A 85 -3.12 12.09 12.49
CA ASP A 85 -3.46 13.29 13.25
C ASP A 85 -3.82 14.46 12.30
N GLY A 86 -5.03 14.41 11.74
CA GLY A 86 -5.67 15.60 11.17
C GLY A 86 -6.47 16.33 12.26
N PRO A 87 -6.35 17.67 12.42
CA PRO A 87 -7.19 18.37 13.37
C PRO A 87 -8.65 18.24 12.92
N THR A 88 -9.52 17.74 13.79
CA THR A 88 -10.97 17.92 13.68
C THR A 88 -11.27 19.41 13.71
N ALA A 89 -11.32 20.04 12.54
CA ALA A 89 -11.84 21.38 12.39
C ALA A 89 -13.36 21.33 12.56
N THR A 90 -13.80 21.36 13.82
CA THR A 90 -15.13 21.77 14.21
C THR A 90 -15.13 23.28 14.42
N GLY A 91 -16.04 23.99 13.77
CA GLY A 91 -16.28 25.43 13.94
C GLY A 91 -15.75 26.23 12.75
N GLY A 92 -16.50 27.11 12.11
CA GLY A 92 -17.84 27.62 12.34
C GLY A 92 -18.16 28.52 11.14
N GLY A 93 -19.42 28.57 10.75
CA GLY A 93 -19.84 29.31 9.57
C GLY A 93 -19.55 30.81 9.68
N GLN A 94 -19.19 31.41 8.56
CA GLN A 94 -19.51 32.81 8.29
C GLN A 94 -19.71 32.99 6.78
N GLN A 95 -20.96 32.91 6.34
CA GLN A 95 -21.38 33.62 5.13
C GLN A 95 -21.17 35.12 5.39
N ARG A 96 -20.51 35.86 4.49
CA ARG A 96 -20.95 37.21 4.06
C ARG A 96 -20.49 37.52 2.63
N ARG A 97 -21.49 37.88 1.84
CA ARG A 97 -21.50 38.53 0.52
C ARG A 97 -20.54 39.73 0.44
N THR A 98 -19.99 40.03 -0.75
CA THR A 98 -20.47 41.12 -1.64
C THR A 98 -19.67 41.18 -2.94
N ALA A 99 -20.40 41.48 -4.02
CA ALA A 99 -19.94 41.70 -5.38
C ALA A 99 -19.24 43.06 -5.55
N ARG A 100 -18.32 43.14 -6.53
CA ARG A 100 -18.12 44.32 -7.37
C ARG A 100 -17.41 43.95 -8.66
#